data_AF-A0A7S2CDD8-F1
#
_entry.id   AF-A0A7S2CDD8-F1
#
_cell.length_a   1.000
_cell.length_b   1.000
_cell.length_c   1.000
_cell.angle_alpha   90.00
_cell.angle_beta   90.00
_cell.angle_gamma   90.00
#
_symmetry.space_group_name_H-M   'P 1'
#
loop_
_entity.id
_entity.type
_entity.pdbx_description
1 polymer ?
#
loop_
_entity_poly.entity_id
_entity_poly.type
_entity_poly.pdbx_seq_one_letter_code
_entity_poly.pdbx_strand_id
1 'polypeptide(L)'
;MMMMRIALLLCLANGQVVRVPLKHRPKSLQEVHAARQKLLRLGAGQPPAIPMTNVGDSSFFGEMDIGTPPQRFQVIFDSGSANMWVPGEGCANCKGGGAKYDSKRSSTYKADGNRFSIQYSTGMCQGFLSKDSVTL
;
A
#
# COMPACT_ATOMS: atom_id res chain seq x y z
N MET A 1 36.74 -17.09 40.06
CA MET A 1 35.46 -16.78 39.40
C MET A 1 35.09 -15.36 39.81
N MET A 2 35.25 -14.36 38.93
CA MET A 2 34.81 -12.97 39.19
C MET A 2 34.38 -12.34 37.86
N MET A 3 33.23 -11.70 37.88
CA MET A 3 32.32 -11.45 36.76
C MET A 3 32.76 -10.36 35.78
N MET A 4 32.35 -10.60 34.53
CA MET A 4 32.35 -9.72 33.35
C MET A 4 31.67 -8.36 33.61
N ARG A 5 32.21 -7.26 33.07
CA ARG A 5 31.51 -5.97 32.96
C ARG A 5 31.37 -5.59 31.49
N ILE A 6 30.19 -5.88 30.92
CA ILE A 6 29.75 -5.32 29.64
C ILE A 6 29.27 -3.89 29.92
N ALA A 7 29.91 -2.91 29.29
CA ALA A 7 29.44 -1.53 29.30
C ALA A 7 28.30 -1.39 28.30
N LEU A 8 27.07 -1.22 28.79
CA LEU A 8 25.90 -0.90 27.99
C LEU A 8 25.87 0.61 27.73
N LEU A 9 26.27 1.05 26.52
CA LEU A 9 26.03 2.43 26.09
C LEU A 9 24.55 2.61 25.75
N LEU A 10 23.81 3.22 26.68
CA LEU A 10 22.45 3.72 26.44
C LEU A 10 22.54 5.06 25.70
N CYS A 11 22.37 5.05 24.37
CA CYS A 11 22.08 6.27 23.62
C CYS A 11 20.63 6.69 23.89
N LEU A 12 20.43 7.68 24.77
CA LEU A 12 19.14 8.34 24.93
C LEU A 12 18.90 9.24 23.72
N ALA A 13 18.09 8.77 22.76
CA ALA A 13 17.57 9.64 21.71
C ALA A 13 16.58 10.62 22.34
N ASN A 14 16.97 11.88 22.51
CA ASN A 14 16.07 12.97 22.89
C ASN A 14 15.09 13.22 21.74
N GLY A 15 13.99 12.47 21.70
CA GLY A 15 12.91 12.66 20.74
C GLY A 15 12.12 13.92 21.06
N GLN A 16 12.58 15.07 20.59
CA GLN A 16 11.81 16.31 20.66
C GLN A 16 10.64 16.24 19.67
N VAL A 17 9.41 16.33 20.19
CA VAL A 17 8.21 16.38 19.34
C VAL A 17 8.19 17.69 18.57
N VAL A 18 8.46 17.61 17.26
CA VAL A 18 8.34 18.75 16.34
C VAL A 18 6.86 18.89 15.96
N ARG A 19 6.20 19.93 16.48
CA ARG A 19 4.84 20.28 16.08
C ARG A 19 4.91 21.25 14.90
N VAL A 20 4.61 20.77 13.70
CA VAL A 20 4.49 21.61 12.50
C VAL A 20 3.02 22.04 12.36
N PRO A 21 2.68 23.31 12.63
CA PRO A 21 1.30 23.76 12.49
C PRO A 21 0.92 23.80 11.00
N LEU A 22 -0.21 23.18 10.67
CA LEU A 22 -0.79 23.33 9.33
C LEU A 22 -1.41 24.73 9.24
N LYS A 23 -0.91 25.54 8.31
CA LYS A 23 -1.56 26.81 7.94
C LYS A 23 -2.45 26.57 6.73
N HIS A 24 -3.73 26.89 6.87
CA HIS A 24 -4.65 26.87 5.74
C HIS A 24 -4.19 27.89 4.70
N ARG A 25 -3.84 27.41 3.50
CA ARG A 25 -3.58 28.25 2.34
C ARG A 25 -4.83 28.24 1.46
N PRO A 26 -5.59 29.34 1.38
CA PRO A 26 -6.69 29.43 0.43
C PRO A 26 -6.14 29.31 -0.99
N LYS A 27 -6.84 28.52 -1.81
CA LYS A 27 -6.51 28.39 -3.24
C LYS A 27 -6.82 29.71 -3.96
N SER A 28 -5.97 30.10 -4.90
CA SER A 28 -6.23 31.24 -5.77
C SER A 28 -7.41 30.96 -6.72
N LEU A 29 -8.04 32.01 -7.25
CA LEU A 29 -9.08 31.86 -8.26
C LEU A 29 -8.58 31.09 -9.50
N GLN A 30 -7.30 31.28 -9.87
CA GLN A 30 -6.66 30.55 -10.96
C GLN A 30 -6.55 29.05 -10.64
N GLU A 31 -6.14 28.69 -9.42
CA GLU A 31 -6.04 27.30 -8.97
C GLU A 31 -7.43 26.63 -8.91
N VAL A 32 -8.45 27.37 -8.45
CA VAL A 32 -9.85 26.89 -8.44
C VAL A 32 -10.38 26.72 -9.86
N HIS A 33 -10.12 27.69 -10.75
CA HIS A 33 -10.55 27.62 -12.14
C HIS A 33 -9.86 26.47 -12.89
N ALA A 34 -8.56 26.27 -12.68
CA ALA A 34 -7.81 25.15 -13.23
C ALA A 34 -8.34 23.79 -12.71
N ALA A 35 -8.64 23.68 -11.42
CA ALA A 35 -9.24 22.47 -10.85
C ALA A 35 -10.64 22.18 -11.43
N ARG A 36 -11.46 23.23 -11.61
CA ARG A 36 -12.77 23.13 -12.27
C ARG A 36 -12.65 22.73 -13.74
N GLN A 37 -11.75 23.36 -14.49
CA GLN A 37 -11.50 22.99 -15.89
C GLN A 37 -10.99 21.55 -16.00
N LYS A 38 -10.14 21.10 -15.08
CA LYS A 38 -9.70 19.69 -14.99
C LYS A 38 -10.88 18.76 -14.72
N LEU A 39 -11.77 19.12 -13.80
CA LEU A 39 -12.98 18.34 -13.50
C LEU A 39 -13.96 18.29 -14.68
N LEU A 40 -14.15 19.41 -15.38
CA LEU A 40 -14.98 19.49 -16.58
C LEU A 40 -14.37 18.69 -17.75
N ARG A 41 -13.05 18.67 -17.88
CA ARG A 41 -12.33 17.80 -18.84
C ARG A 41 -12.47 16.32 -18.50
N LEU A 42 -12.60 15.96 -17.23
CA LEU A 42 -12.97 14.61 -16.80
C LEU A 42 -14.44 14.28 -17.10
N GLY A 43 -15.26 15.27 -17.48
CA GLY A 43 -16.71 15.14 -17.69
C GLY A 43 -17.17 14.73 -19.10
N ALA A 44 -16.28 14.26 -19.97
CA ALA A 44 -16.65 13.82 -21.34
C ALA A 44 -16.90 12.30 -21.47
N GLY A 45 -16.85 11.55 -20.36
CA GLY A 45 -17.18 10.14 -20.28
C GLY A 45 -17.21 9.72 -18.80
N GLN A 46 -17.92 8.66 -18.45
CA GLN A 46 -17.76 8.09 -17.11
C GLN A 46 -16.29 7.74 -16.92
N PRO A 47 -15.62 8.25 -15.87
CA PRO A 47 -14.27 7.82 -15.57
C PRO A 47 -14.28 6.30 -15.38
N PRO A 48 -13.21 5.58 -15.77
CA PRO A 48 -13.07 4.17 -15.46
C PRO A 48 -13.36 3.95 -13.97
N ALA A 49 -14.31 3.07 -13.68
CA ALA A 49 -14.80 2.83 -12.33
C ALA A 49 -14.63 1.35 -12.00
N ILE A 50 -14.07 1.08 -10.82
CA ILE A 50 -13.92 -0.27 -10.28
C ILE A 50 -15.10 -0.50 -9.32
N PRO A 51 -15.96 -1.49 -9.55
CA PRO A 51 -16.99 -1.86 -8.58
C PRO A 51 -16.36 -2.26 -7.26
N MET A 52 -16.91 -1.77 -6.15
CA MET A 52 -16.40 -2.07 -4.81
C MET A 52 -17.48 -2.64 -3.90
N THR A 53 -17.07 -3.56 -3.04
CA THR A 53 -17.89 -4.08 -1.94
C THR A 53 -17.54 -3.33 -0.67
N ASN A 54 -18.56 -2.71 -0.07
CA ASN A 54 -18.45 -2.06 1.23
C ASN A 54 -18.68 -3.08 2.35
N VAL A 55 -17.74 -3.15 3.29
CA VAL A 55 -17.84 -3.96 4.50
C VAL A 55 -17.83 -3.04 5.72
N GLY A 56 -18.98 -2.91 6.37
CA GLY A 56 -19.14 -2.18 7.63
C GLY A 56 -18.72 -0.71 7.57
N ASP A 57 -18.91 -0.05 6.42
CA ASP A 57 -18.59 1.37 6.17
C ASP A 57 -17.13 1.76 6.48
N SER A 58 -16.24 0.76 6.54
CA SER A 58 -14.85 0.93 6.99
C SER A 58 -13.83 0.31 6.05
N SER A 59 -14.23 -0.70 5.26
CA SER A 59 -13.36 -1.36 4.29
C SER A 59 -14.05 -1.47 2.93
N PHE A 60 -13.41 -0.94 1.90
CA PHE A 60 -13.88 -0.99 0.52
C PHE A 60 -12.99 -1.92 -0.28
N PHE A 61 -13.55 -3.06 -0.68
CA PHE A 61 -12.84 -4.09 -1.43
C PHE A 61 -13.15 -3.98 -2.92
N GLY A 62 -12.14 -4.10 -3.77
CA GLY A 62 -12.30 -4.23 -5.22
C GLY A 62 -11.48 -5.38 -5.77
N GLU A 63 -11.78 -5.76 -7.00
CA GLU A 63 -11.00 -6.78 -7.72
C GLU A 63 -9.80 -6.16 -8.43
N MET A 64 -8.72 -6.92 -8.53
CA MET A 64 -7.51 -6.57 -9.27
C MET A 64 -6.86 -7.85 -9.77
N ASP A 65 -6.27 -7.78 -10.96
CA ASP A 65 -5.52 -8.87 -11.55
C ASP A 65 -4.02 -8.59 -11.55
N ILE A 66 -3.21 -9.61 -11.25
CA ILE A 66 -1.75 -9.55 -11.31
C ILE A 66 -1.21 -10.66 -12.21
N GLY A 67 -0.30 -10.29 -13.11
CA GLY A 67 0.46 -11.22 -13.94
C GLY A 67 -0.20 -11.61 -15.26
N THR A 68 0.52 -12.45 -16.02
CA THR A 68 0.11 -12.93 -17.35
C THR A 68 0.32 -14.46 -17.46
N PRO A 69 -0.74 -15.29 -17.51
CA PRO A 69 -2.15 -14.92 -17.47
C PRO A 69 -2.56 -14.29 -16.11
N PRO A 70 -3.65 -13.50 -16.10
CA PRO A 70 -4.17 -12.85 -14.90
C PRO A 70 -4.42 -13.80 -13.71
N GLN A 71 -3.94 -13.41 -12.53
CA GLN A 71 -4.30 -13.99 -11.23
C GLN A 71 -5.13 -12.97 -10.45
N ARG A 72 -6.36 -13.33 -10.07
CA ARG A 72 -7.32 -12.39 -9.47
C ARG A 72 -7.19 -12.32 -7.95
N PHE A 73 -7.26 -11.09 -7.43
CA PHE A 73 -7.23 -10.78 -6.00
C PHE A 73 -8.37 -9.85 -5.64
N GLN A 74 -8.92 -10.04 -4.44
CA GLN A 74 -9.75 -9.05 -3.78
C GLN A 74 -8.86 -8.26 -2.82
N VAL A 75 -8.81 -6.94 -2.98
CA VAL A 75 -7.92 -6.05 -2.21
C VAL A 75 -8.68 -4.88 -1.61
N ILE A 76 -8.15 -4.34 -0.51
CA ILE A 76 -8.65 -3.10 0.11
C ILE A 76 -8.06 -1.90 -0.62
N PHE A 77 -8.91 -0.98 -1.05
CA PHE A 77 -8.48 0.31 -1.60
C PHE A 77 -8.23 1.30 -0.45
N ASP A 78 -6.99 1.33 0.04
CA ASP A 78 -6.58 2.11 1.21
C ASP A 78 -5.93 3.44 0.82
N SER A 79 -6.65 4.56 1.03
CA SER A 79 -6.10 5.91 0.83
C SER A 79 -5.11 6.36 1.93
N GLY A 80 -4.99 5.59 3.01
CA GLY A 80 -4.09 5.84 4.13
C GLY A 80 -2.66 5.34 3.91
N SER A 81 -2.38 4.65 2.81
CA SER A 81 -1.04 4.16 2.47
C SER A 81 -0.76 4.25 0.97
N ALA A 82 0.50 3.99 0.59
CA ALA A 82 0.95 4.06 -0.81
C ALA A 82 1.55 2.73 -1.31
N ASN A 83 1.43 1.66 -0.51
CA ASN A 83 1.99 0.36 -0.82
C ASN A 83 0.89 -0.59 -1.31
N MET A 84 1.22 -1.39 -2.32
CA MET A 84 0.41 -2.51 -2.76
C MET A 84 1.11 -3.82 -2.37
N TRP A 85 0.38 -4.74 -1.76
CA TRP A 85 0.89 -6.07 -1.43
C TRP A 85 -0.24 -7.09 -1.51
N VAL A 86 0.11 -8.31 -1.90
CA VAL A 86 -0.75 -9.49 -1.86
C VAL A 86 0.01 -10.65 -1.21
N PRO A 87 -0.68 -11.63 -0.59
CA PRO A 87 -0.02 -12.83 -0.10
C PRO A 87 0.65 -13.60 -1.25
N GLY A 88 1.94 -13.89 -1.14
CA GLY A 88 2.61 -14.82 -2.05
C GLY A 88 2.33 -16.29 -1.69
N GLU A 89 2.49 -17.22 -2.64
CA GLU A 89 2.33 -18.67 -2.38
C GLU A 89 3.15 -19.17 -1.19
N GLY A 90 4.37 -18.64 -1.02
CA GLY A 90 5.27 -18.98 0.09
C GLY A 90 4.86 -18.42 1.46
N CYS A 91 3.76 -17.66 1.57
CA CYS A 91 3.33 -17.13 2.85
C CYS A 91 2.68 -18.21 3.74
N ALA A 92 3.40 -18.63 4.79
CA ALA A 92 2.95 -19.63 5.76
C ALA A 92 1.92 -19.10 6.77
N ASN A 93 2.03 -17.82 7.15
CA ASN A 93 1.18 -17.20 8.19
C ASN A 93 0.00 -16.39 7.62
N CYS A 94 -0.21 -16.40 6.30
CA CYS A 94 -1.36 -15.75 5.66
C CYS A 94 -2.60 -16.66 5.75
N LYS A 95 -3.23 -16.70 6.94
CA LYS A 95 -4.31 -17.65 7.28
C LYS A 95 -5.71 -17.27 6.76
N GLY A 96 -5.84 -16.20 5.96
CA GLY A 96 -7.13 -15.62 5.56
C GLY A 96 -7.87 -16.29 4.41
N GLY A 97 -7.39 -17.42 3.87
CA GLY A 97 -8.08 -18.15 2.79
C GLY A 97 -8.16 -17.44 1.43
N GLY A 98 -7.63 -16.21 1.32
CA GLY A 98 -7.59 -15.45 0.07
C GLY A 98 -6.60 -16.03 -0.95
N ALA A 99 -6.75 -15.59 -2.20
CA ALA A 99 -5.85 -15.94 -3.30
C ALA A 99 -4.39 -15.62 -2.94
N LYS A 100 -3.48 -16.49 -3.37
CA LYS A 100 -2.03 -16.29 -3.22
C LYS A 100 -1.42 -16.10 -4.60
N TYR A 101 -0.50 -15.15 -4.70
CA TYR A 101 0.23 -14.85 -5.92
C TYR A 101 1.34 -15.88 -6.14
N ASP A 102 1.28 -16.52 -7.31
CA ASP A 102 2.32 -17.40 -7.83
C ASP A 102 3.06 -16.69 -8.97
N SER A 103 4.25 -16.17 -8.69
CA SER A 103 5.08 -15.52 -9.70
C SER A 103 5.53 -16.47 -10.81
N LYS A 104 5.59 -17.79 -10.56
CA LYS A 104 6.01 -18.77 -11.57
C LYS A 104 4.95 -18.96 -12.64
N ARG A 105 3.70 -18.59 -12.36
CA ARG A 105 2.58 -18.65 -13.30
C ARG A 105 2.41 -17.38 -14.13
N SER A 106 3.26 -16.38 -13.95
CA SER A 106 3.21 -15.13 -14.71
C SER A 106 4.41 -14.98 -15.64
N SER A 107 4.16 -14.83 -16.94
CA SER A 107 5.18 -14.57 -17.95
C SER A 107 5.68 -13.12 -17.95
N THR A 108 4.96 -12.20 -17.30
CA THR A 108 5.35 -10.78 -17.15
C THR A 108 6.08 -10.49 -15.84
N TYR A 109 6.18 -11.48 -14.96
CA TYR A 109 6.91 -11.37 -13.71
C TYR A 109 8.39 -11.04 -13.95
N LYS A 110 8.89 -10.08 -13.16
CA LYS A 110 10.31 -9.74 -13.04
C LYS A 110 10.68 -9.75 -11.56
N ALA A 111 11.67 -10.55 -11.22
CA ALA A 111 12.20 -10.61 -9.88
C ALA A 111 12.83 -9.27 -9.47
N ASP A 112 12.54 -8.85 -8.25
CA ASP A 112 13.24 -7.77 -7.55
C ASP A 112 13.92 -8.37 -6.31
N GLY A 113 13.12 -8.97 -5.41
CA GLY A 113 13.63 -9.77 -4.30
C GLY A 113 14.10 -8.98 -3.09
N ASN A 114 14.17 -7.65 -3.17
CA ASN A 114 14.48 -6.82 -2.01
C ASN A 114 13.44 -7.01 -0.91
N ARG A 115 13.90 -7.21 0.32
CA ARG A 115 12.99 -7.43 1.46
C ARG A 115 12.28 -6.13 1.84
N PHE A 116 11.02 -6.24 2.26
CA PHE A 116 10.28 -5.14 2.84
C PHE A 116 9.60 -5.54 4.16
N SER A 117 9.35 -4.54 4.99
CA SER A 117 8.57 -4.66 6.23
C SER A 117 7.78 -3.38 6.40
N ILE A 118 6.45 -3.47 6.42
CA ILE A 118 5.53 -2.34 6.58
C ILE A 118 4.74 -2.53 7.86
N GLN A 119 4.74 -1.52 8.72
CA GLN A 119 3.93 -1.48 9.94
C GLN A 119 2.69 -0.61 9.70
N TYR A 120 1.52 -1.20 9.86
CA TYR A 120 0.25 -0.52 9.96
C TYR A 120 -0.16 -0.41 11.43
N SER A 121 -1.20 0.38 11.73
CA SER A 121 -1.73 0.51 13.10
C SER A 121 -2.25 -0.81 13.66
N THR A 122 -2.75 -1.70 12.80
CA THR A 122 -3.39 -2.97 13.17
C THR A 122 -2.47 -4.19 13.04
N GLY A 123 -1.24 -4.03 12.55
CA GLY A 123 -0.33 -5.14 12.32
C GLY A 123 0.82 -4.81 11.38
N MET A 124 1.56 -5.84 10.98
CA MET A 124 2.73 -5.71 10.10
C MET A 124 2.60 -6.65 8.90
N CYS A 125 3.09 -6.22 7.75
CA CYS A 125 3.28 -7.05 6.56
C CYS A 125 4.78 -7.13 6.23
N GLN A 126 5.29 -8.34 5.99
CA GLN A 126 6.68 -8.61 5.64
C GLN A 126 6.76 -9.50 4.41
N GLY A 127 7.76 -9.25 3.56
CA GLY A 127 7.94 -10.03 2.34
C GLY A 127 9.12 -9.55 1.52
N PHE A 128 8.99 -9.66 0.20
CA PHE A 128 9.95 -9.18 -0.77
C PHE A 128 9.24 -8.49 -1.94
N LEU A 129 9.92 -7.53 -2.55
CA LEU A 129 9.42 -6.78 -3.70
C LEU A 129 9.39 -7.67 -4.94
N SER A 130 8.40 -7.41 -5.78
CA SER A 130 8.18 -8.08 -7.06
C SER A 130 7.68 -7.07 -8.06
N LYS A 131 8.01 -7.26 -9.34
CA LYS A 131 7.48 -6.45 -10.43
C LYS A 131 6.67 -7.34 -11.36
N ASP A 132 5.43 -6.96 -11.62
CA ASP A 132 4.56 -7.67 -12.55
C ASP A 132 3.53 -6.69 -13.16
N SER A 133 2.81 -7.15 -14.18
CA SER A 133 1.67 -6.44 -14.75
C SER A 133 0.50 -6.44 -13.78
N VAL A 134 -0.17 -5.30 -13.66
CA VAL A 134 -1.36 -5.11 -12.82
C VAL A 134 -2.48 -4.55 -13.68
N THR A 135 -3.67 -5.12 -13.56
CA THR A 135 -4.88 -4.65 -14.25
C THR A 135 -5.96 -4.37 -13.22
N LEU A 136 -6.61 -3.21 -13.37
CA LEU A 136 -7.68 -2.68 -12.53
C LEU A 136 -8.94 -2.46 -13.36
#